data_AF-A0A6J4XQA9-F1
#
_entry.id   AF-A0A6J4XQA9-F1
#
_cell.length_a   1.000
_cell.length_b   1.000
_cell.length_c   1.000
_cell.angle_alpha   90.00
_cell.angle_beta   90.00
_cell.angle_gamma   90.00
#
_symmetry.space_group_name_H-M   'P 1'
#
loop_
_entity.id
_entity.type
_entity.pdbx_description
1 polymer ?
#
loop_
_entity_poly.entity_id
_entity_poly.type
_entity_poly.pdbx_seq_one_letter_code
_entity_poly.pdbx_strand_id
1 'polypeptide(L)' 'MIITQYGEAKAVIQDITEYGRIQEALALLKMVAQGQKDYEKGNTIPADKVFKELDEMISKDFTE' A
#
# COMPACT_ATOMS: atom_id res chain seq x y z
N MET A 1 -4.08 11.28 -23.60
CA MET A 1 -4.61 12.52 -24.22
C MET A 1 -4.92 13.52 -23.12
N ILE A 2 -4.59 14.80 -23.30
CA ILE A 2 -4.87 15.84 -22.30
C ILE A 2 -6.05 16.68 -22.78
N ILE A 3 -7.01 16.95 -21.90
CA ILE A 3 -8.18 17.80 -22.17
C ILE A 3 -7.91 19.16 -21.52
N THR A 4 -7.96 20.22 -22.32
CA THR A 4 -7.75 21.60 -21.88
C THR A 4 -9.05 22.39 -21.91
N GLN A 5 -9.24 23.31 -20.96
CA GLN A 5 -10.28 24.34 -21.00
C GLN A 5 -9.63 25.72 -20.88
N TYR A 6 -9.98 26.66 -21.77
CA TYR A 6 -9.38 28.00 -21.86
C TYR A 6 -7.84 28.00 -21.94
N GLY A 7 -7.25 26.98 -22.54
CA GLY A 7 -5.80 26.82 -22.65
C GLY A 7 -5.13 26.16 -21.43
N GLU A 8 -5.88 25.82 -20.37
CA GLU A 8 -5.36 25.12 -19.19
C GLU A 8 -5.69 23.63 -19.21
N ALA A 9 -4.72 22.76 -18.92
CA ALA A 9 -4.95 21.33 -18.76
C ALA A 9 -5.82 21.06 -17.52
N LYS A 10 -6.95 20.38 -17.72
CA LYS A 10 -7.92 20.06 -16.64
C LYS A 10 -8.12 18.57 -16.40
N ALA A 11 -7.93 17.74 -17.42
CA ALA A 11 -8.09 16.29 -17.30
C ALA A 11 -7.16 15.53 -18.24
N VAL A 12 -6.93 14.26 -17.93
CA VAL A 12 -6.15 13.33 -18.75
C VAL A 12 -6.99 12.08 -19.00
N ILE A 13 -7.12 11.69 -20.27
CA ILE A 13 -7.64 10.36 -20.61
C ILE A 13 -6.46 9.39 -20.59
N GLN A 14 -6.64 8.32 -19.82
CA GLN A 14 -5.70 7.24 -19.61
C GLN A 14 -6.45 5.90 -19.66
N ASP A 15 -5.70 4.85 -19.96
CA ASP A 15 -6.21 3.48 -19.91
C ASP A 15 -6.52 3.09 -18.45
N ILE A 16 -7.63 2.37 -18.24
CA ILE A 16 -8.09 2.01 -16.89
C ILE A 16 -7.21 0.96 -16.23
N THR A 17 -6.67 0.02 -17.00
CA THR A 17 -5.76 -1.01 -16.49
C THR A 17 -4.43 -0.37 -16.09
N GLU A 18 -3.90 0.53 -16.92
CA GLU A 18 -2.67 1.25 -16.59
C GLU A 18 -2.84 2.15 -15.36
N TYR A 19 -3.97 2.85 -15.26
CA TYR A 19 -4.26 3.64 -14.07
C TYR A 19 -4.32 2.78 -12.81
N GLY A 20 -4.97 1.62 -12.87
CA GLY A 20 -5.00 0.65 -11.77
C GLY A 20 -3.62 0.24 -11.31
N ARG A 21 -2.74 -0.13 -12.24
CA ARG A 21 -1.33 -0.48 -11.94
C ARG A 21 -0.58 0.66 -11.24
N ILE A 22 -0.78 1.90 -11.71
CA ILE A 22 -0.17 3.08 -11.08
C ILE A 22 -0.71 3.28 -9.66
N GLN A 23 -2.02 3.11 -9.44
CA GLN A 23 -2.62 3.21 -8.10
C GLN A 23 -2.07 2.14 -7.15
N GLU A 24 -1.90 0.90 -7.61
CA GLU A 24 -1.28 -0.18 -6.82
C GLU A 24 0.18 0.15 -6.46
N ALA A 25 0.97 0.60 -7.43
CA ALA A 25 2.35 1.03 -7.18
C ALA A 25 2.41 2.19 -6.15
N LEU A 26 1.52 3.18 -6.26
CA LEU A 26 1.42 4.26 -5.29
C LEU A 26 1.00 3.77 -3.90
N ALA A 27 0.13 2.76 -3.81
CA ALA A 27 -0.25 2.16 -2.53
C ALA A 27 0.94 1.45 -1.87
N LEU A 28 1.74 0.71 -2.64
CA LEU A 28 2.99 0.10 -2.14
C LEU A 28 3.96 1.16 -1.61
N LEU A 29 4.18 2.24 -2.36
CA LEU A 29 5.06 3.34 -1.94
C LEU A 29 4.56 4.03 -0.66
N LYS A 30 3.24 4.19 -0.51
CA LYS A 30 2.63 4.70 0.73
C LYS A 30 2.89 3.77 1.91
N MET A 31 2.78 2.45 1.73
CA MET A 31 3.09 1.49 2.79
C MET A 31 4.56 1.55 3.21
N VAL A 32 5.49 1.68 2.25
CA VAL A 32 6.92 1.86 2.54
C VAL A 32 7.16 3.16 3.34
N ALA A 33 6.57 4.27 2.90
CA ALA A 33 6.71 5.54 3.59
C ALA A 33 6.10 5.52 5.00
N GLN A 34 5.00 4.80 5.19
CA GLN A 34 4.38 4.59 6.50
C GLN A 34 5.30 3.76 7.40
N GLY A 35 5.83 2.65 6.91
CA GLY A 35 6.77 1.81 7.66
C GLY A 35 8.03 2.56 8.08
N GLN A 36 8.57 3.43 7.22
CA GLN A 36 9.68 4.30 7.57
C GLN A 36 9.36 5.24 8.75
N LYS A 37 8.16 5.85 8.73
CA LYS A 37 7.70 6.72 9.85
C LYS A 37 7.51 5.94 11.14
N ASP A 38 6.97 4.73 11.06
CA ASP A 38 6.78 3.87 12.24
C ASP A 38 8.14 3.44 12.82
N TYR A 39 9.11 3.12 11.97
CA TYR A 39 10.48 2.84 12.40
C TYR A 39 11.12 4.03 13.13
N GLU A 40 11.05 5.24 12.57
CA GLU A 40 11.59 6.46 13.18
C GLU A 40 10.95 6.79 14.54
N LYS A 41 9.68 6.42 14.73
CA LYS A 41 8.95 6.59 16.00
C LYS A 41 9.17 5.45 17.00
N GLY A 42 9.92 4.41 16.63
CA GLY A 42 10.08 3.20 17.43
C GLY A 42 8.80 2.35 17.53
N ASN A 43 7.83 2.56 16.65
CA ASN A 43 6.58 1.81 16.57
C ASN A 43 6.78 0.50 15.81
N THR A 44 7.67 -0.35 16.31
CA THR A 44 8.05 -1.62 15.69
C THR A 44 7.98 -2.74 16.71
N ILE A 45 7.68 -3.95 16.25
CA ILE A 45 7.73 -5.16 17.08
C ILE A 45 8.88 -6.06 16.65
N PRO A 46 9.48 -6.84 17.57
CA PRO A 46 10.46 -7.86 17.24
C PRO A 46 9.90 -8.89 16.26
N ALA A 47 10.74 -9.37 15.33
CA ALA A 47 10.33 -10.28 14.28
C ALA A 47 9.84 -11.64 14.80
N ASP A 48 10.48 -12.16 15.86
CA ASP A 48 10.08 -13.40 16.54
C ASP A 48 8.64 -13.33 17.09
N LYS A 49 8.23 -12.16 17.59
CA LYS A 49 6.86 -11.93 18.03
C LYS A 49 5.86 -12.05 16.89
N VAL A 50 6.19 -11.51 15.70
CA VAL A 50 5.33 -11.60 14.51
C VAL A 50 5.12 -13.04 14.08
N PHE A 51 6.20 -13.83 13.98
CA PHE A 51 6.10 -15.22 13.55
C PHE A 51 5.29 -16.07 14.53
N LYS A 52 5.49 -15.85 15.83
CA LYS A 52 4.70 -16.52 16.86
C LYS A 52 3.21 -16.20 16.73
N GLU A 53 2.85 -14.92 16.58
CA GLU A 53 1.45 -14.51 16.40
C GLU A 53 0.85 -15.12 15.12
N LEU A 54 1.62 -15.18 14.03
CA LEU A 54 1.18 -15.80 12.78
C LEU A 54 0.91 -17.31 12.93
N ASP A 55 1.81 -18.04 13.60
CA ASP A 55 1.65 -19.47 13.87
C ASP A 55 0.41 -19.74 14.76
N GLU A 56 0.18 -18.88 15.76
CA GLU A 56 -1.01 -18.96 16.61
C GLU A 56 -2.30 -18.66 15.83
N MET A 57 -2.28 -17.74 14.86
CA MET A 57 -3.43 -17.46 14.00
C MET A 57 -3.73 -18.63 13.07
N ILE A 58 -2.72 -19.13 12.36
CA ILE A 58 -2.85 -20.24 11.42
C ILE A 58 -3.32 -21.49 12.15
N SER A 59 -2.77 -21.81 13.32
CA SER A 59 -3.19 -23.02 14.06
C SER A 59 -4.64 -22.96 14.54
N LYS A 60 -5.16 -21.78 14.91
CA LYS A 60 -6.56 -21.61 15.31
C LYS A 60 -7.54 -21.85 14.17
N ASP A 61 -7.20 -21.40 12.96
CA ASP A 61 -8.04 -21.58 11.76
C ASP A 61 -8.18 -23.05 11.33
N PHE A 62 -7.28 -23.94 11.79
CA PHE A 62 -7.35 -25.39 11.53
C PHE A 62 -7.89 -26.21 12.71
N THR A 63 -8.32 -25.55 13.79
CA THR A 63 -8.85 -26.22 14.99
C THR A 63 -10.38 -26.04 15.15
N GLU A 64 -11.03 -25.22 14.30
CA GLU A 64 -12.49 -25.15 14.11
C GLU A 64 -12.93 -25.95 12.87
#